data_AF-A0A699KJQ9-F1
#
_entry.id   AF-A0A699KJQ9-F1
#
_cell.length_a   1.000
_cell.length_b   1.000
_cell.length_c   1.000
_cell.angle_alpha   90.00
_cell.angle_beta   90.00
_cell.angle_gamma   90.00
#
_symmetry.space_group_name_H-M   'P 1'
#
loop_
_entity.id
_entity.type
_entity.pdbx_description
1 polymer ?
#
loop_
_entity_poly.entity_id
_entity_poly.type
_entity_poly.pdbx_seq_one_letter_code
_entity_poly.pdbx_strand_id
1 'polypeptide(L)'
;MACSLSHTVDEIKAIIQKQIAKDKVRQLAIMNLAVEFENATIAEDNMRKAYDECSDIRQEKRASVDTYLKQESDKDYEMHN
;
A
#
# COMPACT_ATOMS: atom_id res chain seq x y z
N MET A 1 -37.85 24.25 -0.72
CA MET A 1 -37.25 22.92 -0.49
C MET A 1 -37.11 22.71 1.01
N ALA A 2 -37.67 21.64 1.56
CA ALA A 2 -37.44 21.29 2.97
C ALA A 2 -36.03 20.69 3.10
N CYS A 3 -35.29 21.11 4.13
CA CYS A 3 -33.96 20.57 4.42
C CYS A 3 -34.10 19.10 4.86
N SER A 4 -33.37 18.18 4.21
CA SER A 4 -33.40 16.74 4.49
C SER A 4 -32.52 16.32 5.67
N LEU A 5 -31.81 17.27 6.28
CA LEU A 5 -30.93 17.03 7.42
C LEU A 5 -31.71 17.06 8.73
N SER A 6 -31.25 16.31 9.73
CA SER A 6 -31.85 16.33 11.05
C SER A 6 -31.60 17.67 11.73
N HIS A 7 -32.63 18.27 12.32
CA HIS A 7 -32.54 19.62 12.90
C HIS A 7 -32.38 19.61 14.43
N THR A 8 -32.35 18.44 15.06
CA THR A 8 -32.09 18.32 16.50
C THR A 8 -30.61 18.04 16.76
N VAL A 9 -30.11 18.59 17.87
CA VAL A 9 -28.71 18.42 18.29
C VAL A 9 -28.37 16.95 18.54
N ASP A 10 -29.32 16.17 19.08
CA ASP A 10 -29.12 14.76 19.42
C ASP A 10 -28.98 13.89 18.16
N GLU A 11 -29.80 14.13 17.13
CA GLU A 11 -29.69 13.41 15.86
C GLU A 11 -28.36 13.73 15.15
N ILE A 12 -27.95 15.00 15.14
CA ILE A 12 -26.65 15.42 14.58
C ILE A 12 -25.51 14.72 15.32
N LYS A 13 -25.56 14.67 16.66
CA LYS A 13 -24.55 13.99 17.48
C LYS A 13 -24.46 12.50 17.17
N ALA A 14 -25.60 11.82 17.01
CA ALA A 14 -25.64 10.40 16.66
C ALA A 14 -25.03 10.14 15.28
N ILE A 15 -25.31 11.00 14.29
CA ILE A 15 -24.72 10.89 12.94
C ILE A 15 -23.21 11.06 12.99
N ILE A 16 -22.70 12.09 13.69
CA ILE A 16 -21.26 12.33 13.83
C ILE A 16 -20.58 11.15 14.52
N GLN A 17 -21.15 10.62 15.61
CA GLN A 17 -20.59 9.47 16.31
C GLN A 17 -20.51 8.22 15.42
N LYS A 18 -21.55 7.96 14.62
CA LYS A 18 -21.56 6.87 13.63
C LYS A 18 -20.48 7.06 12.57
N GLN A 19 -20.28 8.29 12.11
CA GLN A 19 -19.24 8.60 11.12
C GLN A 19 -17.84 8.41 11.71
N ILE A 20 -17.57 8.91 12.92
CA ILE A 20 -16.30 8.71 13.62
C ILE A 20 -15.99 7.21 13.79
N ALA A 21 -16.99 6.41 14.16
CA ALA A 21 -16.80 4.96 14.29
C ALA A 21 -16.39 4.31 12.97
N LYS A 22 -17.03 4.69 11.85
CA LYS A 22 -16.65 4.21 10.51
C LYS A 22 -15.26 4.68 10.10
N ASP A 23 -14.93 5.94 10.38
CA ASP A 23 -13.64 6.52 10.03
C ASP A 23 -12.50 5.83 10.79
N LYS A 24 -12.71 5.43 12.04
CA LYS A 24 -11.73 4.61 12.79
C LYS A 24 -11.44 3.27 12.11
N VAL A 25 -12.47 2.58 11.63
CA VAL A 25 -12.30 1.30 10.91
C VAL A 25 -11.53 1.53 9.60
N ARG A 26 -11.87 2.58 8.87
CA ARG A 26 -11.17 2.95 7.63
C ARG A 26 -9.70 3.29 7.91
N GLN A 27 -9.41 4.09 8.93
CA GLN A 27 -8.05 4.47 9.32
C GLN A 27 -7.23 3.24 9.72
N LEU A 28 -7.81 2.32 10.50
CA LEU A 28 -7.15 1.08 10.86
C LEU A 28 -6.79 0.24 9.63
N ALA A 29 -7.72 0.10 8.68
CA ALA A 29 -7.45 -0.63 7.44
C ALA A 29 -6.32 -0.01 6.62
N ILE A 30 -6.28 1.33 6.51
CA ILE A 30 -5.20 2.05 5.82
C ILE A 30 -3.87 1.84 6.54
N MET A 31 -3.82 1.91 7.87
CA MET A 31 -2.60 1.68 8.64
C MET A 31 -2.09 0.25 8.46
N ASN A 32 -2.97 -0.75 8.50
CA ASN A 32 -2.59 -2.14 8.28
C ASN A 32 -2.02 -2.34 6.87
N LEU A 33 -2.66 -1.77 5.85
CA LEU A 33 -2.16 -1.83 4.48
C LEU A 33 -0.80 -1.14 4.33
N ALA A 34 -0.58 -0.01 5.01
CA ALA A 34 0.71 0.68 5.01
C ALA A 34 1.82 -0.20 5.61
N VAL A 35 1.53 -0.91 6.70
CA VAL A 35 2.47 -1.87 7.31
C VAL A 35 2.76 -3.04 6.37
N GLU A 36 1.74 -3.60 5.72
CA GLU A 36 1.94 -4.68 4.73
C GLU A 36 2.81 -4.21 3.57
N PHE A 37 2.57 -3.00 3.06
CA PHE A 37 3.35 -2.39 1.99
C PHE A 37 4.81 -2.15 2.40
N GLU A 38 5.04 -1.60 3.59
CA GLU A 38 6.40 -1.40 4.13
C GLU A 38 7.15 -2.72 4.27
N ASN A 39 6.50 -3.75 4.81
CA ASN A 39 7.10 -5.08 4.95
C ASN A 39 7.45 -5.70 3.59
N ALA A 40 6.57 -5.55 2.58
CA ALA A 40 6.84 -6.03 1.22
C ALA A 40 8.04 -5.30 0.60
N THR A 41 8.11 -3.98 0.76
CA THR A 41 9.22 -3.15 0.27
C THR A 41 10.55 -3.56 0.91
N ILE A 42 10.57 -3.75 2.24
CA ILE A 42 11.76 -4.21 2.97
C ILE A 42 12.19 -5.60 2.49
N ALA A 43 11.24 -6.50 2.25
CA ALA A 43 11.55 -7.85 1.77
C ALA A 43 12.20 -7.82 0.38
N GLU A 44 11.68 -6.99 -0.53
CA GLU A 44 12.25 -6.77 -1.86
C GLU A 44 13.68 -6.22 -1.78
N ASP A 45 13.89 -5.16 -1.00
CA ASP A 45 15.21 -4.56 -0.79
C ASP A 45 16.22 -5.56 -0.22
N ASN A 46 15.80 -6.38 0.75
CA ASN A 46 16.65 -7.41 1.33
C ASN A 46 17.01 -8.50 0.32
N MET A 47 16.07 -8.93 -0.53
CA MET A 47 16.36 -9.86 -1.61
C MET A 47 17.37 -9.27 -2.60
N ARG A 48 17.19 -8.00 -2.99
CA ARG A 48 18.10 -7.32 -3.91
C ARG A 48 19.52 -7.23 -3.35
N LYS A 49 19.68 -6.86 -2.08
CA LYS A 49 20.98 -6.86 -1.39
C LYS A 49 21.62 -8.25 -1.37
N ALA A 50 20.84 -9.29 -1.05
CA ALA A 50 21.34 -10.66 -1.05
C ALA A 50 21.83 -11.11 -2.44
N TYR A 51 21.14 -10.70 -3.51
CA TYR A 51 21.59 -10.94 -4.89
C TYR A 51 22.89 -10.20 -5.21
N ASP A 52 23.02 -8.94 -4.81
CA ASP A 52 24.22 -8.14 -5.03
C ASP A 52 25.45 -8.71 -4.33
N GLU A 53 25.28 -9.18 -3.09
CA GLU A 53 26.32 -9.81 -2.27
C GLU A 53 26.70 -11.22 -2.75
N CYS A 54 25.86 -11.89 -3.53
CA CYS A 54 26.13 -13.24 -4.00
C CYS A 54 27.17 -13.25 -5.15
N SER A 55 28.43 -13.50 -4.79
CA SER A 55 29.58 -13.60 -5.72
C SER A 55 29.54 -14.84 -6.61
N ASP A 56 28.78 -15.85 -6.23
CA ASP A 56 28.76 -17.17 -6.90
C ASP A 56 27.83 -17.19 -8.13
N ILE A 57 27.04 -16.13 -8.32
CA ILE A 57 26.18 -15.97 -9.50
C ILE A 57 27.05 -15.54 -10.67
N ARG A 58 27.12 -16.38 -11.70
CA ARG A 58 27.76 -16.03 -12.97
C ARG A 58 27.11 -14.77 -13.57
N GLN A 59 27.94 -13.88 -14.10
CA GLN A 59 27.52 -12.57 -14.62
C GLN A 59 26.37 -12.63 -15.63
N GLU A 60 26.32 -13.65 -16.50
CA GLU A 60 25.22 -13.88 -17.44
C GLU A 60 23.87 -14.11 -16.74
N LYS A 61 23.84 -14.85 -15.63
CA LYS A 61 22.62 -15.06 -14.85
C LYS A 61 22.20 -13.79 -14.13
N ARG A 62 23.17 -13.01 -13.63
CA ARG A 62 22.91 -11.72 -12.98
C ARG A 62 22.24 -10.74 -13.97
N ALA A 63 22.75 -10.64 -15.19
CA ALA A 63 22.16 -9.82 -16.25
C ALA A 63 20.72 -10.24 -16.62
N SER A 64 20.43 -11.54 -16.67
CA SER A 64 19.07 -12.04 -16.91
C SER A 64 18.11 -11.68 -15.77
N VAL A 65 18.56 -11.78 -14.51
CA VAL A 65 17.77 -11.39 -13.34
C VAL A 65 17.49 -9.89 -13.35
N ASP A 66 18.50 -9.05 -13.61
CA ASP A 66 18.34 -7.59 -13.68
C ASP A 66 17.36 -7.17 -14.77
N THR A 67 17.41 -7.84 -15.93
CA THR A 67 16.49 -7.60 -17.05
C THR A 67 15.05 -7.93 -16.66
N TYR A 68 14.85 -9.08 -16.01
CA TYR A 68 13.53 -9.48 -15.51
C TYR A 68 12.99 -8.49 -14.47
N LEU A 69 13.79 -8.12 -13.47
CA LEU A 69 13.38 -7.16 -12.44
C LEU A 69 12.97 -5.81 -13.04
N LYS A 70 13.72 -5.34 -14.05
CA LYS A 70 13.38 -4.11 -14.76
C LYS A 70 12.04 -4.21 -15.50
N GLN A 71 11.80 -5.32 -16.21
CA GLN A 71 10.53 -5.53 -16.91
C GLN A 71 9.33 -5.57 -15.97
N GLU A 72 9.46 -6.22 -14.80
CA GLU A 72 8.38 -6.25 -13.82
C GLU A 72 8.15 -4.88 -13.18
N SER A 73 9.21 -4.13 -12.88
CA SER A 73 9.10 -2.76 -12.37
C SER A 73 8.45 -1.80 -13.38
N ASP A 74 8.76 -1.92 -14.68
CA ASP A 74 8.16 -1.10 -15.72
C ASP A 74 6.64 -1.39 -15.85
N LYS A 75 6.22 -2.66 -15.73
CA LYS A 75 4.79 -3.06 -15.72
C LYS A 75 4.02 -2.49 -14.54
N ASP A 76 4.64 -2.46 -13.36
CA ASP A 76 4.05 -1.87 -12.16
C ASP A 76 3.78 -0.37 -12.37
N TYR A 77 4.76 0.35 -12.95
CA TYR A 77 4.62 1.76 -13.30
C TYR A 77 3.50 2.02 -14.34
N GLU A 78 3.31 1.12 -15.31
CA GLU A 78 2.25 1.21 -16.31
C GLU A 78 0.85 0.99 -15.74
N MET A 79 0.67 0.15 -14.71
CA MET A 79 -0.64 -0.01 -14.04
C MET A 79 -1.09 1.23 -13.27
N HIS A 80 -0.20 2.18 -13.03
CA HIS A 80 -0.44 3.38 -12.25
C HIS A 80 -0.63 4.67 -13.08
N ASN A 81 -0.61 4.57 -14.42
CA ASN A 81 -0.94 5.66 -15.36
C ASN A 81 -2.24 5.38 -16.13
#